data_AF-A0A973D8B7-F1
#
_entry.id   AF-A0A973D8B7-F1
#
_cell.length_a   1.000
_cell.length_b   1.000
_cell.length_c   1.000
_cell.angle_alpha   90.00
_cell.angle_beta   90.00
_cell.angle_gamma   90.00
#
_symmetry.space_group_name_H-M   'P 1'
#
loop_
_entity.id
_entity.type
_entity.pdbx_description
1 polymer ?
#
loop_
_entity_poly.entity_id
_entity_poly.type
_entity_poly.pdbx_seq_one_letter_code
_entity_poly.pdbx_strand_id
1 'polypeptide(L)'
;MSKPKFYNQTKTRIKKPKPRFRSSRDYDFLQYVRIVMKWAMKNYDLSRPDIELILYLYPMGAFSIREFNRFHKTMRMYHFKTLDRFIEDGWIVMWRPKKGKESALYTLTNKAKTMCSKMHKYCTGELSIPTNPRVNVLAGNTGVRMDGYYMEIIKKMNRDRGTKEDLD
;
A
#
# COMPACT_ATOMS: atom_id res chain seq x y z
N MET A 1 7.94 2.10 35.87
CA MET A 1 6.77 2.00 34.95
C MET A 1 7.21 1.26 33.68
N SER A 2 6.69 0.07 33.44
CA SER A 2 7.00 -0.73 32.25
C SER A 2 6.38 -0.09 31.01
N LYS A 3 7.18 0.19 29.97
CA LYS A 3 6.67 0.69 28.68
C LYS A 3 5.67 -0.35 28.13
N PRO A 4 4.49 0.05 27.63
CA PRO A 4 3.55 -0.91 27.03
C PRO A 4 4.26 -1.65 25.89
N LYS A 5 4.28 -2.99 25.96
CA LYS A 5 4.85 -3.84 24.90
C LYS A 5 4.00 -3.68 23.64
N PHE A 6 4.55 -3.04 22.62
CA PHE A 6 3.93 -2.92 21.31
C PHE A 6 4.01 -4.27 20.56
N TYR A 7 2.88 -4.95 20.36
CA TYR A 7 2.79 -6.22 19.61
C TYR A 7 2.93 -6.08 18.08
N ASN A 8 3.73 -5.12 17.59
CA ASN A 8 3.92 -4.91 16.15
C ASN A 8 5.38 -5.05 15.70
N GLN A 9 6.27 -5.66 16.51
CA GLN A 9 7.57 -6.07 16.01
C GLN A 9 7.43 -7.37 15.24
N THR A 10 7.06 -7.28 13.95
CA THR A 10 7.28 -8.42 13.05
C THR A 10 8.79 -8.62 12.94
N LYS A 11 9.29 -9.83 13.21
CA LYS A 11 10.69 -10.18 12.92
C LYS A 11 10.91 -10.01 11.41
N THR A 12 11.44 -8.87 11.00
CA THR A 12 11.70 -8.57 9.60
C THR A 12 13.03 -9.19 9.22
N ARG A 13 13.01 -10.13 8.27
CA ARG A 13 14.24 -10.57 7.61
C ARG A 13 14.68 -9.44 6.69
N ILE A 14 15.88 -8.91 6.87
CA ILE A 14 16.49 -7.95 5.96
C ILE A 14 16.65 -8.65 4.61
N LYS A 15 15.92 -8.20 3.59
CA LYS A 15 16.07 -8.66 2.21
C LYS A 15 16.71 -7.54 1.40
N LYS A 16 17.75 -7.86 0.62
CA LYS A 16 18.25 -6.93 -0.39
C LYS A 16 17.18 -6.80 -1.49
N PRO A 17 16.81 -5.57 -1.91
CA PRO A 17 15.94 -5.40 -3.06
C PRO A 17 16.62 -6.03 -4.27
N LYS A 18 15.86 -6.75 -5.10
CA LYS A 18 16.39 -7.26 -6.36
C LYS A 18 16.36 -6.13 -7.39
N PRO A 19 17.46 -5.85 -8.09
CA PRO A 19 17.42 -4.94 -9.22
C PRO A 19 16.49 -5.52 -10.29
N ARG A 20 15.77 -4.63 -10.99
CA ARG A 20 15.07 -4.99 -12.23
C ARG A 20 16.09 -5.14 -13.35
N PHE A 21 15.78 -5.97 -14.34
CA PHE A 21 16.73 -6.37 -15.40
C PHE A 21 17.40 -5.19 -16.11
N ARG A 22 16.71 -4.05 -16.24
CA ARG A 22 17.21 -2.85 -16.92
C ARG A 22 17.59 -1.69 -16.01
N SER A 23 17.69 -1.91 -14.70
CA SER A 23 17.96 -0.79 -13.79
C SER A 23 19.44 -0.43 -13.76
N SER A 24 19.74 0.87 -13.75
CA SER A 24 21.08 1.40 -13.50
C SER A 24 21.46 1.42 -12.02
N ARG A 25 20.55 1.01 -11.13
CA ARG A 25 20.75 1.00 -9.68
C ARG A 25 20.30 -0.32 -9.07
N ASP A 26 20.94 -0.71 -7.98
CA ASP A 26 20.58 -1.91 -7.21
C ASP A 26 19.19 -1.80 -6.55
N TYR A 27 18.66 -0.58 -6.43
CA TYR A 27 17.34 -0.28 -5.88
C TYR A 27 16.56 0.62 -6.83
N ASP A 28 15.64 0.02 -7.58
CA ASP A 28 14.74 0.76 -8.47
C ASP A 28 13.30 0.28 -8.33
N PHE A 29 12.65 0.87 -7.33
CA PHE A 29 11.28 0.56 -6.95
C PHE A 29 10.30 1.70 -7.24
N LEU A 30 10.79 2.87 -7.64
CA LEU A 30 9.97 4.06 -7.85
C LEU A 30 9.50 4.22 -9.29
N GLN A 31 10.19 3.61 -10.26
CA GLN A 31 9.86 3.71 -11.69
C GLN A 31 8.37 3.48 -11.99
N TYR A 32 7.74 2.50 -11.33
CA TYR A 32 6.36 2.11 -11.57
C TYR A 32 5.37 2.59 -10.49
N VAL A 33 5.77 3.51 -9.62
CA VAL A 33 4.92 3.95 -8.49
C VAL A 33 3.56 4.48 -8.95
N ARG A 34 3.52 5.22 -10.07
CA ARG A 34 2.27 5.73 -10.66
C ARG A 34 1.34 4.61 -11.11
N ILE A 35 1.91 3.56 -11.72
CA ILE A 35 1.16 2.41 -12.25
C ILE A 35 0.57 1.60 -11.09
N VAL A 36 1.38 1.35 -10.06
CA VAL A 36 0.97 0.65 -8.84
C VAL A 36 -0.10 1.44 -8.09
N MET A 37 0.04 2.77 -8.00
CA MET A 37 -0.97 3.65 -7.40
C MET A 37 -2.30 3.57 -8.15
N LYS A 38 -2.27 3.69 -9.49
CA LYS A 38 -3.47 3.59 -10.32
C LYS A 38 -4.15 2.21 -10.18
N TRP A 39 -3.37 1.13 -10.09
CA TRP A 39 -3.87 -0.21 -9.80
C TRP A 39 -4.60 -0.25 -8.45
N ALA A 40 -4.01 0.28 -7.40
CA ALA A 40 -4.62 0.29 -6.07
C ALA A 40 -5.92 1.12 -6.05
N MET A 41 -5.91 2.31 -6.65
CA MET A 41 -7.11 3.18 -6.75
C MET A 41 -8.29 2.44 -7.37
N LYS A 42 -8.05 1.69 -8.46
CA LYS A 42 -9.11 1.03 -9.21
C LYS A 42 -9.58 -0.29 -8.60
N ASN A 43 -8.69 -1.03 -7.96
CA ASN A 43 -9.04 -2.34 -7.38
C ASN A 43 -9.66 -2.24 -5.98
N TYR A 44 -9.44 -1.12 -5.29
CA TYR A 44 -9.92 -0.92 -3.94
C TYR A 44 -10.88 0.27 -3.78
N ASP A 45 -11.21 0.93 -4.89
CA ASP A 45 -12.07 2.11 -4.95
C ASP A 45 -11.67 3.20 -3.94
N LEU A 46 -10.37 3.52 -3.93
CA LEU A 46 -9.79 4.52 -3.05
C LEU A 46 -9.27 5.70 -3.84
N SER A 47 -9.38 6.90 -3.25
CA SER A 47 -8.70 8.07 -3.79
C SER A 47 -7.18 7.95 -3.58
N ARG A 48 -6.42 8.73 -4.35
CA ARG A 48 -4.96 8.76 -4.20
C ARG A 48 -4.51 9.18 -2.79
N PRO A 49 -5.06 10.26 -2.19
CA PRO A 49 -4.75 10.62 -0.81
C PRO A 49 -5.03 9.48 0.17
N ASP A 50 -6.12 8.73 -0.03
CA ASP A 50 -6.51 7.63 0.87
C ASP A 50 -5.44 6.53 0.91
N ILE A 51 -4.93 6.16 -0.27
CA ILE A 51 -3.88 5.14 -0.39
C ILE A 51 -2.56 5.66 0.19
N GLU A 52 -2.21 6.92 -0.06
CA GLU A 52 -1.01 7.56 0.50
C GLU A 52 -1.06 7.57 2.04
N LEU A 53 -2.21 7.87 2.63
CA LEU A 53 -2.43 7.79 4.07
C LEU A 53 -2.30 6.36 4.60
N ILE A 54 -2.94 5.38 3.97
CA ILE A 54 -2.84 3.98 4.39
C ILE A 54 -1.39 3.47 4.29
N LEU A 55 -0.67 3.79 3.21
CA LEU A 55 0.75 3.45 3.05
C LEU A 55 1.61 4.09 4.13
N TYR A 56 1.31 5.34 4.51
CA TYR A 56 2.00 6.02 5.59
C TYR A 56 1.81 5.30 6.95
N LEU A 57 0.58 4.85 7.23
CA LEU A 57 0.23 4.17 8.48
C LEU A 57 0.76 2.72 8.54
N TYR A 58 1.05 2.10 7.39
CA TYR A 58 1.45 0.70 7.28
C TYR A 58 2.64 0.29 8.17
N PRO A 59 3.78 0.99 8.17
CA PRO A 59 4.91 0.65 9.03
C PRO A 59 4.71 1.03 10.51
N MET A 60 3.77 1.94 10.84
CA MET A 60 3.58 2.39 12.23
C MET A 60 2.95 1.30 13.12
N GLY A 61 2.16 0.40 12.52
CA GLY A 61 1.42 -0.61 13.26
C GLY A 61 0.24 0.00 14.02
N ALA A 62 0.45 0.42 15.27
CA ALA A 62 -0.59 1.04 16.11
C ALA A 62 -0.37 2.54 16.23
N PHE A 63 -1.42 3.33 16.05
CA PHE A 63 -1.36 4.79 16.07
C PHE A 63 -2.54 5.40 16.82
N SER A 64 -2.33 6.59 17.36
CA SER A 64 -3.35 7.41 18.01
C SER A 64 -4.10 8.30 17.02
N ILE A 65 -5.26 8.83 17.43
CA ILE A 65 -6.01 9.82 16.63
C ILE A 65 -5.19 11.09 16.34
N ARG A 66 -4.28 11.46 17.25
CA ARG A 66 -3.41 12.64 17.07
C ARG A 66 -2.39 12.42 15.95
N GLU A 67 -1.81 11.23 15.88
CA GLU A 67 -0.91 10.83 14.81
C GLU A 67 -1.66 10.76 13.48
N PHE A 68 -2.82 10.10 13.45
CA PHE A 68 -3.68 10.06 12.27
C PHE A 68 -3.98 11.46 11.72
N ASN A 69 -4.44 12.39 12.58
CA ASN A 69 -4.78 13.75 12.18
C ASN A 69 -3.57 14.57 11.69
N ARG A 70 -2.36 14.28 12.18
CA ARG A 70 -1.15 14.93 11.68
C ARG A 70 -0.91 14.60 10.21
N PHE A 71 -1.00 13.33 9.84
CA PHE A 71 -0.77 12.86 8.47
C PHE A 71 -1.92 13.19 7.54
N HIS A 72 -3.15 13.09 8.04
CA HIS A 72 -4.34 13.55 7.34
C HIS A 72 -4.20 15.00 6.85
N LYS A 73 -3.72 15.90 7.73
CA LYS A 73 -3.42 17.29 7.37
C LYS A 73 -2.31 17.41 6.32
N THR A 74 -1.24 16.62 6.43
CA THR A 74 -0.16 16.60 5.43
C THR A 74 -0.67 16.20 4.04
N MET A 75 -1.63 15.26 3.97
CA MET A 75 -2.26 14.82 2.72
C MET A 75 -3.34 15.79 2.21
N ARG A 76 -3.47 16.98 2.82
CA ARG A 76 -4.48 18.01 2.49
C ARG A 76 -5.92 17.46 2.48
N MET A 77 -6.17 16.44 3.29
CA MET A 77 -7.52 16.00 3.56
C MET A 77 -8.13 16.94 4.59
N TYR A 78 -9.24 17.58 4.27
CA TYR A 78 -9.96 18.48 5.18
C TYR A 78 -11.26 17.87 5.71
N HIS A 79 -11.54 16.61 5.35
CA HIS A 79 -12.75 15.92 5.78
C HIS A 79 -12.65 15.51 7.25
N PHE A 80 -13.61 15.96 8.05
CA PHE A 80 -13.65 15.76 9.50
C PHE A 80 -14.03 14.33 9.92
N LYS A 81 -14.55 13.51 8.99
CA LYS A 81 -15.01 12.12 9.21
C LYS A 81 -14.14 11.07 8.53
N THR A 82 -12.91 11.42 8.14
CA THR A 82 -12.06 10.50 7.39
C THR A 82 -11.75 9.23 8.18
N LEU A 83 -11.45 9.34 9.48
CA LEU A 83 -11.18 8.19 10.33
C LEU A 83 -12.41 7.28 10.45
N ASP A 84 -13.59 7.85 10.68
CA ASP A 84 -14.84 7.11 10.83
C ASP A 84 -15.16 6.34 9.54
N ARG A 85 -15.04 7.00 8.38
CA ARG A 85 -15.18 6.37 7.06
C ARG A 85 -14.19 5.20 6.89
N PHE A 86 -12.92 5.37 7.25
CA PHE A 86 -11.94 4.28 7.16
C PHE A 86 -12.23 3.11 8.10
N ILE A 87 -12.91 3.35 9.23
CA ILE A 87 -13.37 2.31 10.14
C ILE A 87 -14.57 1.58 9.53
N GLU A 88 -15.57 2.31 9.05
CA GLU A 88 -16.76 1.78 8.38
C GLU A 88 -16.40 0.93 7.14
N ASP A 89 -15.47 1.41 6.32
CA ASP A 89 -14.96 0.72 5.12
C ASP A 89 -14.00 -0.45 5.42
N GLY A 90 -13.70 -0.68 6.71
CA GLY A 90 -12.87 -1.79 7.19
C GLY A 90 -11.38 -1.68 6.85
N TRP A 91 -10.86 -0.47 6.69
CA TRP A 91 -9.42 -0.21 6.49
C TRP A 91 -8.66 -0.04 7.80
N ILE A 92 -9.32 0.55 8.79
CA ILE A 92 -8.79 0.79 10.14
C ILE A 92 -9.69 0.10 11.16
N VAL A 93 -9.10 -0.42 12.22
CA VAL A 93 -9.83 -0.99 13.37
C VAL A 93 -9.28 -0.42 14.67
N MET A 94 -10.15 -0.24 15.65
CA MET A 94 -9.73 0.13 17.01
C MET A 94 -9.03 -1.07 17.65
N TRP A 95 -7.75 -0.90 17.98
CA TRP A 95 -6.94 -1.92 18.64
C TRP A 95 -7.13 -1.88 20.16
N ARG A 96 -7.19 -0.67 20.72
CA ARG A 96 -7.33 -0.46 22.17
C ARG A 96 -8.25 0.72 22.42
N PRO A 97 -9.33 0.56 23.21
CA PRO A 97 -10.16 1.68 23.60
C PRO A 97 -9.39 2.65 24.51
N LYS A 98 -9.91 3.88 24.62
CA LYS A 98 -9.36 4.88 25.53
C LYS A 98 -9.45 4.36 26.97
N LYS A 99 -8.38 4.49 27.75
CA LYS A 99 -8.36 4.13 29.19
C LYS A 99 -7.85 5.31 30.01
N GLY A 100 -8.75 5.99 30.71
CA GLY A 100 -8.41 7.17 31.51
C GLY A 100 -7.74 8.28 30.68
N LYS A 101 -6.47 8.58 31.01
CA LYS A 101 -5.65 9.58 30.29
C LYS A 101 -4.98 9.02 29.02
N GLU A 102 -4.98 7.71 28.81
CA GLU A 102 -4.38 7.09 27.64
C GLU A 102 -5.32 7.17 26.44
N SER A 103 -4.82 7.62 25.29
CA SER A 103 -5.60 7.71 24.05
C SER A 103 -5.99 6.33 23.52
N ALA A 104 -7.12 6.27 22.80
CA ALA A 104 -7.45 5.10 21.99
C ALA A 104 -6.35 4.87 20.93
N LEU A 105 -6.12 3.61 20.60
CA LEU A 105 -5.17 3.19 19.58
C LEU A 105 -5.91 2.46 18.46
N TYR A 106 -5.48 2.72 17.24
CA TYR A 106 -6.01 2.18 16.01
C TYR A 106 -4.89 1.45 15.27
N THR A 107 -5.26 0.50 14.42
CA THR A 107 -4.34 -0.21 13.53
C THR A 107 -5.00 -0.40 12.17
N LEU A 108 -4.18 -0.56 11.13
CA LEU A 108 -4.67 -1.07 9.86
C LEU A 108 -5.20 -2.49 9.99
N THR A 109 -6.26 -2.80 9.26
CA THR A 109 -6.82 -4.16 9.13
C THR A 109 -5.94 -5.03 8.22
N ASN A 110 -6.20 -6.35 8.21
CA ASN A 110 -5.53 -7.28 7.31
C ASN A 110 -5.76 -6.94 5.83
N LYS A 111 -6.93 -6.38 5.49
CA LYS A 111 -7.27 -5.88 4.14
C LYS A 111 -6.30 -4.79 3.70
N ALA A 112 -6.13 -3.75 4.52
CA ALA A 112 -5.18 -2.65 4.25
C ALA A 112 -3.74 -3.16 4.17
N LYS A 113 -3.32 -3.99 5.14
CA LYS A 113 -1.96 -4.56 5.17
C LYS A 113 -1.65 -5.40 3.93
N THR A 114 -2.63 -6.17 3.45
CA THR A 114 -2.49 -6.97 2.22
C THR A 114 -2.35 -6.10 0.99
N MET A 115 -3.14 -5.03 0.89
CA MET A 115 -3.01 -4.04 -0.20
C MET A 115 -1.61 -3.41 -0.21
N CYS A 116 -1.15 -2.86 0.92
CA CYS A 116 0.18 -2.26 1.03
C CYS A 116 1.27 -3.26 0.68
N SER A 117 1.20 -4.49 1.20
CA SER A 117 2.16 -5.54 0.87
C SER A 117 2.21 -5.83 -0.64
N LYS A 118 1.06 -5.88 -1.33
CA LYS A 118 1.03 -6.09 -2.78
C LYS A 118 1.68 -4.91 -3.50
N MET A 119 1.35 -3.68 -3.13
CA MET A 119 1.94 -2.48 -3.71
C MET A 119 3.47 -2.47 -3.58
N HIS A 120 4.01 -2.75 -2.40
CA HIS A 120 5.47 -2.85 -2.20
C HIS A 120 6.10 -3.95 -3.07
N LYS A 121 5.47 -5.13 -3.17
CA LYS A 121 5.94 -6.25 -4.00
C LYS A 121 5.86 -5.94 -5.50
N TYR A 122 4.88 -5.16 -5.93
CA TYR A 122 4.78 -4.69 -7.30
C TYR A 122 5.90 -3.69 -7.61
N CYS A 123 6.10 -2.70 -6.74
CA CYS A 123 7.17 -1.71 -6.87
C CYS A 123 8.56 -2.35 -6.89
N THR A 124 8.79 -3.42 -6.13
CA THR A 124 10.08 -4.15 -6.10
C THR A 124 10.20 -5.23 -7.17
N GLY A 125 9.13 -5.54 -7.89
CA GLY A 125 9.12 -6.62 -8.90
C GLY A 125 8.97 -8.02 -8.31
N GLU A 126 8.91 -8.20 -6.99
CA GLU A 126 8.66 -9.49 -6.33
C GLU A 126 7.36 -10.18 -6.78
N LEU A 127 6.32 -9.41 -7.16
CA LEU A 127 5.00 -9.97 -7.51
C LEU A 127 4.40 -9.37 -8.78
N SER A 128 3.80 -10.25 -9.61
CA SER A 128 2.79 -10.03 -10.67
C SER A 128 1.76 -8.95 -10.46
N ILE A 129 1.69 -7.86 -11.23
CA ILE A 129 0.37 -7.21 -11.33
C ILE A 129 -0.49 -8.09 -12.25
N PRO A 130 -1.62 -8.66 -11.79
CA PRO A 130 -2.44 -9.54 -12.61
C PRO A 130 -2.98 -8.80 -13.83
N THR A 131 -2.95 -9.46 -14.99
CA THR A 131 -3.52 -8.91 -16.24
C THR A 131 -4.91 -9.46 -16.55
N ASN A 132 -5.43 -10.35 -15.70
CA ASN A 132 -6.76 -10.94 -15.85
C ASN A 132 -7.84 -9.99 -15.29
N PRO A 133 -8.88 -9.65 -16.07
CA PRO A 133 -10.03 -8.84 -15.61
C PRO A 133 -10.72 -9.35 -14.34
N ARG A 134 -10.71 -10.67 -14.08
CA ARG A 134 -11.32 -11.26 -12.87
C ARG A 134 -10.68 -10.80 -11.57
N VAL A 135 -9.40 -10.45 -11.62
CA VAL A 135 -8.58 -10.13 -10.44
C VAL A 135 -8.09 -8.68 -10.47
N ASN A 136 -8.02 -8.08 -11.65
CA ASN A 136 -7.60 -6.71 -11.84
C ASN A 136 -8.68 -5.92 -12.59
N VAL A 137 -9.36 -5.03 -11.87
CA VAL A 137 -10.42 -4.16 -12.42
C VAL A 137 -9.89 -3.30 -13.58
N LEU A 138 -8.62 -2.88 -13.56
CA LEU A 138 -8.01 -2.15 -14.68
C LEU A 138 -7.98 -2.94 -15.98
N ALA A 139 -7.89 -4.26 -15.91
CA ALA A 139 -7.83 -5.11 -17.10
C ALA A 139 -9.20 -5.30 -17.75
N GLY A 140 -10.29 -5.17 -16.98
CA GLY A 140 -11.66 -5.29 -17.48
C GLY A 140 -12.23 -3.99 -18.07
N ASN A 141 -11.61 -2.83 -17.79
CA ASN A 141 -12.13 -1.53 -18.19
C ASN A 141 -11.44 -0.99 -19.46
N THR A 142 -11.43 -1.81 -20.52
CA THR A 142 -10.80 -1.48 -21.82
C THR A 142 -11.49 -0.35 -22.58
N GLY A 143 -12.66 0.10 -22.15
CA GLY A 143 -13.39 1.23 -22.75
C GLY A 143 -12.76 2.60 -22.46
N VAL A 144 -11.95 2.72 -21.40
CA VAL A 144 -11.24 3.97 -21.06
C VAL A 144 -9.85 3.94 -21.66
N ARG A 145 -9.60 4.75 -22.71
CA ARG A 145 -8.31 4.82 -23.44
C ARG A 145 -7.08 4.90 -22.53
N MET A 146 -7.17 5.68 -21.46
CA MET A 146 -6.07 5.83 -20.49
C MET A 146 -5.75 4.53 -19.75
N ASP A 147 -6.76 3.73 -19.39
CA ASP A 147 -6.57 2.47 -18.67
C ASP A 147 -5.87 1.42 -19.58
N GLY A 148 -6.05 1.50 -20.90
CA GLY A 148 -5.29 0.74 -21.89
C GLY A 148 -3.78 0.99 -21.83
N TYR A 149 -3.35 2.27 -21.79
CA TYR A 149 -1.93 2.62 -21.65
C TYR A 149 -1.34 2.10 -20.33
N TYR A 150 -2.09 2.16 -19.23
CA TYR A 150 -1.65 1.57 -17.95
C TYR A 150 -1.44 0.05 -18.10
N MET A 151 -2.32 -0.65 -18.80
CA MET A 151 -2.21 -2.10 -19.02
C MET A 151 -1.01 -2.48 -19.89
N GLU A 152 -0.67 -1.68 -20.91
CA GLU A 152 0.54 -1.88 -21.70
C GLU A 152 1.80 -1.74 -20.86
N ILE A 153 1.86 -0.71 -20.00
CA ILE A 153 2.98 -0.51 -19.08
C ILE A 153 3.04 -1.63 -18.05
N ILE A 154 1.90 -2.11 -17.54
CA ILE A 154 1.83 -3.28 -16.64
C ILE A 154 2.42 -4.52 -17.32
N LYS A 155 2.07 -4.79 -18.58
CA LYS A 155 2.65 -5.91 -19.35
C LYS A 155 4.16 -5.76 -19.49
N LYS A 156 4.66 -4.56 -19.81
CA LYS A 156 6.10 -4.27 -19.89
C LYS A 156 6.80 -4.47 -18.53
N MET A 157 6.23 -3.91 -17.47
CA MET A 157 6.70 -4.04 -16.08
C MET A 157 6.76 -5.50 -15.63
N ASN A 158 5.80 -6.32 -16.04
CA ASN A 158 5.77 -7.74 -15.71
C ASN A 158 6.83 -8.54 -16.48
N ARG A 159 7.25 -8.10 -17.67
CA ARG A 159 8.36 -8.71 -18.42
C ARG A 159 9.73 -8.32 -17.88
N ASP A 160 9.88 -7.11 -17.34
CA ASP A 160 11.14 -6.57 -16.81
C ASP A 160 11.49 -7.08 -15.39
N ARG A 161 11.05 -8.29 -15.05
CA ARG A 161 11.35 -8.90 -13.75
C ARG A 161 12.72 -9.55 -13.82
N GLY A 162 13.55 -9.32 -12.80
CA GLY A 162 14.71 -10.17 -12.54
C GLY A 162 14.23 -11.53 -12.05
N THR A 163 13.88 -12.44 -12.96
CA THR A 163 13.74 -13.86 -12.68
C THR A 163 15.09 -14.42 -12.26
N LYS A 164 15.09 -15.31 -11.27
CA LYS A 164 16.29 -16.03 -10.82
C LYS A 164 16.71 -17.13 -11.80
N GLU A 165 15.89 -17.43 -12.80
CA GLU A 165 16.06 -18.55 -13.73
C GLU A 165 17.06 -18.25 -14.86
N ASP A 166 17.50 -16.99 -15.01
CA ASP A 166 18.38 -16.55 -16.11
C ASP A 166 19.83 -16.27 -15.65
N LEU A 167 20.20 -16.71 -14.44
CA LEU A 167 21.54 -16.49 -13.84
C LEU A 167 22.24 -17.77 -13.38
N ASP A 168 21.72 -18.94 -13.73
CA ASP A 168 22.39 -20.24 -13.58
C ASP A 168 22.57 -20.90 -14.97
#